data_AF-A0A6I3C716-F1
#
_entry.id   AF-A0A6I3C716-F1
#
_cell.length_a   1.000
_cell.length_b   1.000
_cell.length_c   1.000
_cell.angle_alpha   90.00
_cell.angle_beta   90.00
_cell.angle_gamma   90.00
#
_symmetry.space_group_name_H-M   'P 1'
#
loop_
_entity.id
_entity.type
_entity.pdbx_description
1 polymer ?
#
loop_
_entity_poly.entity_id
_entity_poly.type
_entity_poly.pdbx_seq_one_letter_code
_entity_poly.pdbx_strand_id
1 'polypeptide(L)'
;MQRTFDDLGMPLADVTFCVIDLETTGGDRGNDLITEVGAVKVRGGECLGTFQTLVNPGRAIPATITILTGITNSMVLTAPRIEGVLAALLEFCGDAVIVGHNVRFDVGFLNAALTRSRRPTLTNATVDTVALARRLVRDEVPNCKLGTLAARFRLAHQPSHRALDDALATADLLHLLIERAATFGVMGLDDLHGLPKIGGHPQIAKLKLTNHLPRTPGVYLFHNAAGEVLYVGKATNLRQRVRSYFGSEDRRKIGPMLREAQRVTHVETPDVLTAEILELRYLHQLSPRYNKQGTTWDKYRYVRLSTNEAQPRLSIVKEADRPGMYLGPLSSRSAAAIVIDAIHTVVPLRGCLDAATDNNYADAVNMVMRGLTHEPEVLLAPLRERMLALARAQQYEQAAAIRDRAQALSNALRRQRLIDHVRAAEQLDLRIGDVTFEFDHGRLIDSRLDGTLTAALEVPPPELAALDRPLPRHAVDETLCIARYLDSNSHQISLLRCSGQWARPLAPLATFEQRSAA
;
A
#
# COMPACT_ATOMS: atom_id res chain seq x y z
N MET A 1 -1.35 7.57 -7.62
CA MET A 1 -1.18 6.21 -7.07
C MET A 1 -1.18 6.32 -5.55
N GLN A 2 -2.20 5.75 -4.93
CA GLN A 2 -2.34 5.65 -3.47
C GLN A 2 -1.51 4.42 -3.07
N ARG A 3 -0.47 4.60 -2.25
CA ARG A 3 0.36 3.49 -1.75
C ARG A 3 -0.53 2.52 -0.96
N THR A 4 -0.44 1.25 -1.29
CA THR A 4 -1.19 0.13 -0.69
C THR A 4 -0.46 -0.49 0.51
N PHE A 5 -1.24 -0.71 1.56
CA PHE A 5 -1.36 -1.87 2.46
C PHE A 5 -0.31 -2.38 3.48
N ASP A 6 0.98 -1.98 3.55
CA ASP A 6 1.91 -2.63 4.51
C ASP A 6 2.55 -1.79 5.64
N ASP A 7 2.12 -0.54 5.91
CA ASP A 7 2.83 0.32 6.88
C ASP A 7 2.23 0.29 8.32
N LEU A 8 2.06 -0.90 8.92
CA LEU A 8 2.06 -1.01 10.39
C LEU A 8 3.53 -1.08 10.85
N GLY A 9 4.20 0.06 10.90
CA GLY A 9 5.55 0.12 11.44
C GLY A 9 5.58 -0.39 12.89
N MET A 10 6.49 -1.33 13.17
CA MET A 10 6.71 -1.89 14.52
C MET A 10 6.84 -0.75 15.56
N PRO A 11 6.12 -0.80 16.70
CA PRO A 11 6.26 0.18 17.76
C PRO A 11 7.71 0.28 18.21
N LEU A 12 8.24 1.51 18.40
CA LEU A 12 9.66 1.72 18.71
C LEU A 12 10.13 1.01 19.98
N ALA A 13 9.23 0.79 20.95
CA ALA A 13 9.52 0.02 22.16
C ALA A 13 9.83 -1.46 21.86
N ASP A 14 9.20 -2.01 20.82
CA ASP A 14 9.36 -3.40 20.39
C ASP A 14 10.46 -3.57 19.34
N VAL A 15 10.99 -2.48 18.79
CA VAL A 15 12.09 -2.54 17.82
C VAL A 15 13.40 -2.87 18.53
N THR A 16 14.06 -3.94 18.08
CA THR A 16 15.44 -4.22 18.45
C THR A 16 16.37 -3.45 17.52
N PHE A 17 17.20 -2.58 18.09
CA PHE A 17 18.23 -1.84 17.37
C PHE A 17 19.59 -2.49 17.61
N CYS A 18 20.41 -2.59 16.56
CA CYS A 18 21.82 -2.94 16.64
C CYS A 18 22.62 -1.71 16.22
N VAL A 19 23.15 -0.99 17.21
CA VAL A 19 24.00 0.18 16.96
C VAL A 19 25.40 -0.32 16.66
N ILE A 20 25.94 0.06 15.51
CA ILE A 20 27.25 -0.38 15.03
C ILE A 20 28.12 0.84 14.77
N ASP A 21 29.37 0.73 15.17
CA ASP A 21 30.45 1.64 14.79
C ASP A 21 31.70 0.82 14.39
N LEU A 22 32.44 1.29 13.39
CA LEU A 22 33.62 0.63 12.86
C LEU A 22 34.82 1.57 12.84
N GLU A 23 35.95 1.08 13.33
CA GLU A 23 37.24 1.69 13.03
C GLU A 23 37.86 1.04 11.81
N THR A 24 38.51 1.86 10.99
CA THR A 24 39.02 1.45 9.68
C THR A 24 40.39 2.03 9.41
N THR A 25 41.11 1.43 8.48
CA THR A 25 42.42 1.93 8.00
C THR A 25 42.34 3.17 7.12
N GLY A 26 41.14 3.71 6.87
CA GLY A 26 40.87 4.87 6.01
C GLY A 26 39.40 4.96 5.60
N GLY A 27 39.03 5.99 4.81
CA GLY A 27 37.63 6.28 4.48
C GLY A 27 37.07 5.61 3.22
N ASP A 28 37.90 4.93 2.41
CA ASP A 28 37.50 4.32 1.14
C ASP A 28 37.14 2.85 1.30
N ARG A 29 35.85 2.53 1.35
CA ARG A 29 35.32 1.16 1.44
C ARG A 29 35.82 0.17 0.37
N GLY A 30 36.32 0.64 -0.77
CA GLY A 30 36.89 -0.21 -1.81
C GLY A 30 38.30 -0.68 -1.50
N ASN A 31 39.11 0.20 -0.91
CA ASN A 31 40.55 -0.01 -0.71
C ASN A 31 40.92 -0.20 0.76
N ASP A 32 40.12 0.31 1.68
CA ASP A 32 40.36 0.29 3.12
C ASP A 32 39.66 -0.86 3.82
N LEU A 33 40.19 -1.22 4.98
CA LEU A 33 39.85 -2.43 5.74
C LEU A 33 39.53 -2.09 7.19
N ILE A 34 38.62 -2.87 7.78
CA ILE A 34 38.14 -2.75 9.16
C ILE A 34 39.24 -3.17 10.13
N THR A 35 39.42 -2.42 11.22
CA THR A 35 40.40 -2.65 12.29
C THR A 35 39.78 -2.90 13.65
N GLU A 36 38.54 -2.44 13.88
CA GLU A 36 37.76 -2.74 15.08
C GLU A 36 36.28 -2.74 14.72
N VAL A 37 35.51 -3.61 15.38
CA VAL A 37 34.05 -3.63 15.35
C VAL A 37 33.54 -3.40 16.76
N GLY A 38 32.64 -2.44 16.92
CA GLY A 38 31.86 -2.24 18.14
C GLY A 38 30.38 -2.27 17.79
N ALA A 39 29.61 -3.03 18.55
CA ALA A 39 28.16 -3.03 18.42
C ALA A 39 27.47 -3.21 19.76
N VAL A 40 26.31 -2.57 19.91
CA VAL A 40 25.43 -2.74 21.06
C VAL A 40 24.01 -3.00 20.57
N LYS A 41 23.39 -4.03 21.13
CA LYS A 41 22.00 -4.39 20.83
C LYS A 41 21.12 -3.85 21.93
N VAL A 42 20.12 -3.05 21.56
CA VAL A 42 19.21 -2.40 22.51
C VAL A 42 17.74 -2.62 22.12
N ARG A 43 16.86 -2.72 23.12
CA ARG A 43 15.40 -2.78 22.93
C ARG A 43 14.72 -2.11 24.10
N GLY A 44 13.74 -1.25 23.84
CA GLY A 44 12.94 -0.62 24.91
C GLY A 44 13.72 0.25 25.92
N GLY A 45 14.95 0.66 25.63
CA GLY A 45 15.81 1.38 26.61
C GLY A 45 16.89 0.50 27.24
N GLU A 46 16.83 -0.82 27.07
CA GLU A 46 17.72 -1.76 27.73
C GLU A 46 18.78 -2.30 26.78
N CYS A 47 20.02 -2.42 27.28
CA CYS A 47 21.10 -3.09 26.57
C CYS A 47 20.93 -4.60 26.68
N LEU A 48 20.64 -5.25 25.55
CA LEU A 48 20.52 -6.70 25.42
C LEU A 48 21.88 -7.39 25.31
N GLY A 49 22.91 -6.68 24.86
CA GLY A 49 24.27 -7.19 24.77
C GLY A 49 25.19 -6.30 23.96
N THR A 50 26.49 -6.56 24.08
CA THR A 50 27.55 -5.87 23.35
C THR A 50 28.41 -6.86 22.59
N PHE A 51 28.91 -6.44 21.43
CA PHE A 51 29.88 -7.16 20.62
C PHE A 51 31.07 -6.24 20.37
N GLN A 52 32.28 -6.69 20.71
CA GLN A 52 33.50 -5.94 20.43
C GLN A 52 34.60 -6.89 19.99
N THR A 53 35.32 -6.53 18.93
CA THR A 53 36.55 -7.22 18.55
C THR A 53 37.46 -6.31 17.76
N LEU A 54 38.77 -6.42 18.03
CA LEU A 54 39.78 -5.97 17.08
C LEU A 54 39.77 -6.87 15.86
N VAL A 55 40.18 -6.33 14.72
CA VAL A 55 40.24 -7.03 13.44
C VAL A 55 41.62 -6.80 12.83
N ASN A 56 42.26 -7.88 12.40
CA ASN A 56 43.49 -7.79 11.64
C ASN A 56 43.16 -7.40 10.18
N PRO A 57 43.52 -6.18 9.72
CA PRO A 57 43.25 -5.75 8.36
C PRO A 57 44.19 -6.41 7.34
N GLY A 58 45.16 -7.22 7.75
CA GLY A 58 46.13 -7.87 6.85
C GLY A 58 47.13 -6.90 6.21
N ARG A 59 47.16 -5.65 6.68
CA ARG A 59 48.07 -4.58 6.21
C ARG A 59 48.42 -3.62 7.35
N ALA A 60 49.45 -2.80 7.14
CA ALA A 60 49.81 -1.76 8.09
C ALA A 60 48.70 -0.69 8.20
N ILE A 61 48.37 -0.30 9.44
CA ILE A 61 47.51 0.84 9.74
C ILE A 61 48.33 2.12 9.55
N PRO A 62 47.87 3.11 8.76
CA PRO A 62 48.55 4.39 8.60
C PRO A 62 48.70 5.13 9.93
N ALA A 63 49.84 5.79 10.15
CA ALA A 63 50.14 6.48 11.41
C ALA A 63 49.09 7.54 11.80
N THR A 64 48.49 8.21 10.82
CA THR A 64 47.41 9.19 11.04
C THR A 64 46.16 8.55 11.63
N ILE A 65 45.83 7.33 11.22
CA ILE A 65 44.71 6.56 11.78
C ILE A 65 45.07 6.05 13.18
N THR A 66 46.29 5.56 13.40
CA THR A 66 46.75 5.17 14.75
C THR A 66 46.64 6.32 15.75
N ILE A 67 46.97 7.55 15.35
CA ILE A 67 46.84 8.74 16.20
C ILE A 67 45.38 9.05 16.50
N LEU A 68 44.48 8.83 15.54
CA LEU A 68 43.05 9.12 15.69
C LEU A 68 42.34 8.12 16.60
N THR A 69 42.58 6.82 16.39
CA THR A 69 41.81 5.73 17.01
C THR A 69 42.53 5.06 18.18
N GLY A 70 43.85 5.29 18.30
CA GLY A 70 44.71 4.59 19.26
C GLY A 70 45.01 3.13 18.90
N ILE A 71 44.47 2.61 17.78
CA ILE A 71 44.69 1.22 17.37
C ILE A 71 46.06 1.09 16.69
N THR A 72 46.95 0.33 17.33
CA THR A 72 48.30 0.08 16.82
C THR A 72 48.39 -1.19 16.00
N ASN A 73 49.40 -1.29 15.14
CA ASN A 73 49.69 -2.50 14.37
C ASN A 73 49.92 -3.73 15.27
N SER A 74 50.48 -3.55 16.48
CA SER A 74 50.69 -4.66 17.42
C SER A 74 49.40 -5.18 18.02
N MET A 75 48.40 -4.32 18.27
CA MET A 75 47.09 -4.73 18.80
C MET A 75 46.34 -5.63 17.82
N VAL A 76 46.38 -5.31 16.52
CA VAL A 76 45.63 -6.04 15.50
C VAL A 76 46.38 -7.25 14.95
N LEU A 77 47.67 -7.41 15.24
CA LEU A 77 48.50 -8.47 14.65
C LEU A 77 47.96 -9.87 14.96
N THR A 78 47.54 -10.11 16.21
CA THR A 78 46.99 -11.39 16.67
C THR A 78 45.47 -11.45 16.63
N ALA A 79 44.81 -10.36 16.20
CA ALA A 79 43.36 -10.31 16.08
C ALA A 79 42.88 -11.20 14.92
N PRO A 80 41.63 -11.70 14.96
CA PRO A 80 41.06 -12.42 13.84
C PRO A 80 40.94 -11.50 12.61
N ARG A 81 41.03 -12.08 11.41
CA ARG A 81 40.64 -11.35 10.19
C ARG A 81 39.12 -11.20 10.13
N ILE A 82 38.65 -10.22 9.37
CA ILE A 82 37.22 -9.90 9.28
C ILE A 82 36.39 -11.13 8.85
N GLU A 83 36.92 -11.98 7.97
CA GLU A 83 36.24 -13.19 7.50
C GLU A 83 35.85 -14.14 8.64
N GLY A 84 36.69 -14.22 9.69
CA GLY A 84 36.44 -15.03 10.88
C GLY A 84 35.47 -14.39 11.88
N VAL A 85 35.22 -13.08 11.76
CA VAL A 85 34.34 -12.30 12.64
C VAL A 85 32.92 -12.21 12.08
N LEU A 86 32.77 -12.19 10.74
CA LEU A 86 31.49 -11.93 10.07
C LEU A 86 30.36 -12.86 10.53
N ALA A 87 30.61 -14.14 10.79
CA ALA A 87 29.55 -15.07 11.20
C ALA A 87 28.95 -14.66 12.56
N ALA A 88 29.79 -14.44 13.56
CA ALA A 88 29.36 -14.03 14.90
C ALA A 88 28.73 -12.63 14.88
N LEU A 89 29.24 -11.70 14.07
CA LEU A 89 28.66 -10.37 13.94
C LEU A 89 27.28 -10.39 13.28
N LEU A 90 27.09 -11.19 12.23
CA LEU A 90 25.79 -11.35 11.57
C LEU A 90 24.76 -12.00 12.50
N GLU A 91 25.16 -13.01 13.26
CA GLU A 91 24.33 -13.64 14.28
C GLU A 91 23.96 -12.63 15.38
N PHE A 92 24.95 -11.85 15.85
CA PHE A 92 24.72 -10.78 16.81
C PHE A 92 23.75 -9.72 16.28
N CYS A 93 23.78 -9.38 14.98
CA CYS A 93 22.83 -8.45 14.38
C CYS A 93 21.43 -9.07 14.27
N GLY A 94 21.32 -10.26 13.66
CA GLY A 94 20.05 -10.89 13.31
C GLY A 94 19.18 -9.96 12.45
N ASP A 95 17.88 -9.92 12.73
CA ASP A 95 16.91 -9.05 12.03
C ASP A 95 16.79 -7.63 12.62
N ALA A 96 17.70 -7.25 13.53
CA ALA A 96 17.66 -5.95 14.19
C ALA A 96 17.84 -4.79 13.17
N VAL A 97 17.29 -3.62 13.50
CA VAL A 97 17.50 -2.40 12.73
C VAL A 97 18.93 -1.91 12.98
N ILE A 98 19.73 -1.77 11.92
CA ILE A 98 21.10 -1.29 12.04
C ILE A 98 21.11 0.21 12.23
N VAL A 99 21.76 0.68 13.29
CA VAL A 99 21.88 2.10 13.61
C VAL A 99 23.34 2.50 13.57
N GLY A 100 23.62 3.68 13.03
CA GLY A 100 24.96 4.27 13.06
C GLY A 100 24.89 5.79 12.99
N HIS A 101 25.98 6.44 13.35
CA HIS A 101 26.14 7.88 13.21
C HIS A 101 26.81 8.18 11.87
N ASN A 102 26.02 8.36 10.80
CA ASN A 102 26.42 8.17 9.39
C ASN A 102 26.48 6.69 8.96
N VAL A 103 25.44 5.92 9.32
CA VAL A 103 25.31 4.45 9.13
C VAL A 103 25.68 3.92 7.73
N ARG A 104 25.58 4.75 6.68
CA ARG A 104 25.99 4.39 5.32
C ARG A 104 27.48 4.04 5.23
N PHE A 105 28.31 4.63 6.08
CA PHE A 105 29.72 4.33 6.18
C PHE A 105 29.93 2.89 6.67
N ASP A 106 29.41 2.57 7.85
CA ASP A 106 29.58 1.27 8.52
C ASP A 106 29.00 0.12 7.71
N VAL A 107 27.75 0.27 7.27
CA VAL A 107 27.07 -0.71 6.40
C VAL A 107 27.82 -0.87 5.07
N GLY A 108 28.43 0.20 4.56
CA GLY A 108 29.25 0.16 3.36
C GLY A 108 30.49 -0.72 3.52
N PHE A 109 31.22 -0.58 4.63
CA PHE A 109 32.39 -1.40 4.94
C PHE A 109 32.03 -2.86 5.24
N LEU A 110 30.95 -3.11 5.98
CA LEU A 110 30.47 -4.47 6.23
C LEU A 110 30.04 -5.17 4.95
N ASN A 111 29.28 -4.49 4.07
CA ASN A 111 28.88 -5.06 2.78
C ASN A 111 30.08 -5.32 1.86
N ALA A 112 31.11 -4.47 1.89
CA ALA A 112 32.35 -4.72 1.17
C ALA A 112 33.07 -5.97 1.69
N ALA A 113 33.15 -6.15 3.02
CA ALA A 113 33.72 -7.34 3.64
C ALA A 113 32.91 -8.61 3.30
N LEU A 114 31.58 -8.56 3.41
CA LEU A 114 30.68 -9.65 3.04
C LEU A 114 30.87 -10.07 1.57
N THR A 115 30.92 -9.09 0.67
CA THR A 115 31.12 -9.35 -0.77
C THR A 115 32.47 -10.02 -1.04
N ARG A 116 33.56 -9.54 -0.41
CA ARG A 116 34.89 -10.18 -0.52
C ARG A 116 34.89 -11.62 0.01
N SER A 117 34.11 -11.89 1.05
CA SER A 117 33.91 -13.23 1.61
C SER A 117 32.85 -14.07 0.87
N ARG A 118 32.34 -13.61 -0.28
CA ARG A 118 31.28 -14.27 -1.07
C ARG A 118 29.99 -14.55 -0.28
N ARG A 119 29.63 -13.62 0.61
CA ARG A 119 28.39 -13.64 1.39
C ARG A 119 27.39 -12.60 0.85
N PRO A 120 26.08 -12.80 1.02
CA PRO A 120 25.07 -11.79 0.71
C PRO A 120 25.29 -10.51 1.52
N THR A 121 24.90 -9.37 0.96
CA THR A 121 24.91 -8.09 1.68
C THR A 121 23.78 -8.03 2.71
N LEU A 122 23.93 -7.15 3.69
CA LEU A 122 22.90 -6.89 4.71
C LEU A 122 21.59 -6.43 4.06
N THR A 123 20.48 -6.97 4.54
CA THR A 123 19.11 -6.61 4.13
C THR A 123 18.34 -5.87 5.22
N ASN A 124 18.95 -5.68 6.38
CA ASN A 124 18.37 -5.01 7.53
C ASN A 124 17.92 -3.57 7.20
N ALA A 125 16.84 -3.14 7.85
CA ALA A 125 16.49 -1.72 7.89
C ALA A 125 17.61 -0.91 8.57
N THR A 126 17.73 0.37 8.22
CA THR A 126 18.80 1.25 8.72
C THR A 126 18.28 2.57 9.24
N VAL A 127 18.84 3.03 10.36
CA VAL A 127 18.56 4.36 10.95
C VAL A 127 19.87 5.13 11.09
N ASP A 128 19.89 6.37 10.57
CA ASP A 128 21.04 7.27 10.69
C ASP A 128 20.78 8.36 11.76
N THR A 129 21.54 8.31 12.85
CA THR A 129 21.39 9.28 13.94
C THR A 129 21.85 10.69 13.55
N VAL A 130 22.71 10.86 12.54
CA VAL A 130 23.06 12.20 12.01
C VAL A 130 21.84 12.84 11.36
N ALA A 131 21.09 12.08 10.56
CA ALA A 131 19.90 12.56 9.88
C ALA A 131 18.79 12.94 10.88
N LEU A 132 18.62 12.12 11.93
CA LEU A 132 17.71 12.43 13.05
C LEU A 132 18.17 13.66 13.84
N ALA A 133 19.45 13.75 14.21
CA ALA A 133 20.00 14.86 14.98
C ALA A 133 19.87 16.19 14.23
N ARG A 134 20.18 16.20 12.93
CA ARG A 134 19.98 17.38 12.05
C ARG A 134 18.52 17.84 12.01
N ARG A 135 17.57 16.95 12.27
CA ARG A 135 16.15 17.30 12.26
C ARG A 135 15.65 17.78 13.62
N LEU A 136 16.08 17.11 14.68
CA LEU A 136 15.51 17.23 16.02
C LEU A 136 16.22 18.27 16.87
N VAL A 137 17.53 18.44 16.69
CA VAL A 137 18.37 19.19 17.64
C VAL A 137 19.40 20.07 16.95
N ARG A 138 19.27 20.32 15.64
CA ARG A 138 20.27 21.06 14.85
C ARG A 138 20.54 22.47 15.37
N ASP A 139 19.50 23.16 15.84
CA ASP A 139 19.60 24.53 16.33
C ASP A 139 20.22 24.61 17.73
N GLU A 140 20.44 23.47 18.41
CA GLU A 140 21.04 23.40 19.75
C GLU A 140 22.56 23.19 19.72
N VAL A 141 23.15 22.93 18.54
CA VAL A 141 24.57 22.57 18.37
C VAL A 141 25.23 23.22 17.15
N PRO A 142 26.55 23.52 17.21
CA PRO A 142 27.27 24.09 16.06
C PRO A 142 27.43 23.09 14.91
N ASN A 143 27.54 21.80 15.22
CA ASN A 143 27.61 20.72 14.26
C ASN A 143 26.98 19.44 14.84
N CYS A 144 26.55 18.52 13.96
CA CYS A 144 25.96 17.24 14.37
C CYS A 144 27.01 16.12 14.32
N LYS A 145 28.26 16.38 14.75
CA LYS A 145 29.24 15.32 14.99
C LYS A 145 28.92 14.65 16.33
N LEU A 146 29.18 13.34 16.44
CA LEU A 146 28.87 12.56 17.64
C LEU A 146 29.45 13.19 18.91
N GLY A 147 30.73 13.55 18.92
CA GLY A 147 31.37 14.20 20.08
C GLY A 147 30.72 15.52 20.49
N THR A 148 30.30 16.35 19.53
CA THR A 148 29.58 17.60 19.82
C THR A 148 28.24 17.33 20.48
N LEU A 149 27.48 16.36 19.95
CA LEU A 149 26.17 15.98 20.48
C LEU A 149 26.30 15.34 21.86
N ALA A 150 27.26 14.43 22.03
CA ALA A 150 27.53 13.74 23.29
C ALA A 150 27.89 14.70 24.42
N ALA A 151 28.77 15.66 24.15
CA ALA A 151 29.14 16.70 25.11
C ALA A 151 27.97 17.66 25.40
N ARG A 152 27.24 18.12 24.36
CA ARG A 152 26.12 19.07 24.51
C ARG A 152 24.99 18.53 25.36
N PHE A 153 24.63 17.26 25.14
CA PHE A 153 23.50 16.59 25.79
C PHE A 153 23.91 15.79 27.02
N ARG A 154 25.22 15.79 27.37
CA ARG A 154 25.77 15.07 28.53
C ARG A 154 25.35 13.60 28.53
N LEU A 155 25.54 12.95 27.39
CA LEU A 155 25.29 11.51 27.24
C LEU A 155 26.17 10.74 28.24
N ALA A 156 25.68 9.58 28.69
CA ALA A 156 26.35 8.77 29.69
C ALA A 156 27.71 8.28 29.18
N HIS A 157 27.77 7.90 27.91
CA HIS A 157 28.98 7.53 27.20
C HIS A 157 29.45 8.69 26.31
N GLN A 158 30.77 8.87 26.28
CA GLN A 158 31.44 9.87 25.45
C GLN A 158 32.25 9.14 24.37
N PRO A 159 32.18 9.57 23.09
CA PRO A 159 32.94 8.94 22.04
C PRO A 159 34.44 9.20 22.21
N SER A 160 35.24 8.22 21.88
CA SER A 160 36.70 8.23 22.03
C SER A 160 37.44 7.66 20.82
N HIS A 161 36.76 7.48 19.68
CA HIS A 161 37.31 6.81 18.49
C HIS A 161 37.73 5.37 18.81
N ARG A 162 36.92 4.73 19.65
CA ARG A 162 36.96 3.30 19.95
C ARG A 162 35.58 2.76 19.66
N ALA A 163 35.53 1.70 18.84
CA ALA A 163 34.29 1.33 18.18
C ALA A 163 33.14 1.03 19.17
N LEU A 164 33.42 0.35 20.31
CA LEU A 164 32.37 0.07 21.28
C LEU A 164 31.92 1.33 22.03
N ASP A 165 32.84 2.21 22.41
CA ASP A 165 32.54 3.45 23.13
C ASP A 165 31.69 4.40 22.26
N ASP A 166 32.03 4.50 20.97
CA ASP A 166 31.30 5.28 19.98
C ASP A 166 29.92 4.66 19.67
N ALA A 167 29.80 3.32 19.63
CA ALA A 167 28.52 2.63 19.51
C ALA A 167 27.61 2.86 20.74
N LEU A 168 28.16 2.83 21.96
CA LEU A 168 27.43 3.14 23.19
C LEU A 168 26.98 4.61 23.24
N ALA A 169 27.87 5.55 22.90
CA ALA A 169 27.51 6.97 22.79
C ALA A 169 26.43 7.21 21.71
N THR A 170 26.49 6.46 20.61
CA THR A 170 25.46 6.50 19.56
C THR A 170 24.13 5.90 20.04
N ALA A 171 24.16 4.87 20.88
CA ALA A 171 22.95 4.32 21.52
C ALA A 171 22.32 5.34 22.47
N ASP A 172 23.10 5.98 23.34
CA ASP A 172 22.62 7.06 24.21
C ASP A 172 22.00 8.21 23.40
N LEU A 173 22.65 8.59 22.30
CA LEU A 173 22.14 9.60 21.39
C LEU A 173 20.83 9.15 20.73
N LEU A 174 20.73 7.89 20.28
CA LEU A 174 19.52 7.34 19.70
C LEU A 174 18.36 7.41 20.71
N HIS A 175 18.59 7.02 21.97
CA HIS A 175 17.58 7.11 23.02
C HIS A 175 17.08 8.54 23.21
N LEU A 176 18.00 9.51 23.35
CA LEU A 176 17.64 10.94 23.42
C LEU A 176 16.84 11.40 22.19
N LEU A 177 17.27 11.02 20.99
CA LEU A 177 16.60 11.42 19.74
C LEU A 177 15.21 10.79 19.61
N ILE A 178 15.03 9.54 20.06
CA ILE A 178 13.72 8.89 20.11
C ILE A 178 12.81 9.62 21.10
N GLU A 179 13.32 10.00 22.28
CA GLU A 179 12.56 10.79 23.25
C GLU A 179 12.13 12.16 22.66
N ARG A 180 13.06 12.87 22.01
CA ARG A 180 12.73 14.11 21.29
C ARG A 180 11.74 13.86 20.16
N ALA A 181 11.88 12.77 19.40
CA ALA A 181 10.95 12.40 18.33
C ALA A 181 9.54 12.07 18.86
N ALA A 182 9.43 11.50 20.06
CA ALA A 182 8.16 11.21 20.72
C ALA A 182 7.36 12.49 20.99
N THR A 183 8.02 13.62 21.29
CA THR A 183 7.35 14.94 21.40
C THR A 183 6.69 15.37 20.09
N PHE A 184 7.27 14.95 18.96
CA PHE A 184 6.64 15.14 17.67
C PHE A 184 5.54 14.13 17.40
N GLY A 185 5.43 13.01 18.15
CA GLY A 185 4.43 11.96 17.96
C GLY A 185 4.90 10.77 17.13
N VAL A 186 6.22 10.64 16.91
CA VAL A 186 6.88 9.50 16.28
C VAL A 186 6.85 8.32 17.26
N MET A 187 6.19 7.22 16.91
CA MET A 187 6.05 6.06 17.81
C MET A 187 6.34 4.72 17.14
N GLY A 188 6.42 4.65 15.81
CA GLY A 188 6.81 3.46 15.06
C GLY A 188 8.11 3.65 14.28
N LEU A 189 8.70 2.54 13.82
CA LEU A 189 9.93 2.55 13.03
C LEU A 189 9.80 3.36 11.73
N ASP A 190 8.67 3.25 11.04
CA ASP A 190 8.45 3.99 9.78
C ASP A 190 8.34 5.49 9.99
N ASP A 191 7.75 5.92 11.11
CA ASP A 191 7.73 7.33 11.51
C ASP A 191 9.16 7.85 11.71
N LEU A 192 10.01 7.04 12.36
CA LEU A 192 11.40 7.37 12.63
C LEU A 192 12.21 7.48 11.33
N HIS A 193 12.01 6.56 10.38
CA HIS A 193 12.60 6.64 9.04
C HIS A 193 12.09 7.84 8.22
N GLY A 194 10.83 8.23 8.41
CA GLY A 194 10.23 9.37 7.74
C GLY A 194 10.69 10.72 8.29
N LEU A 195 11.06 10.79 9.57
CA LEU A 195 11.33 12.03 10.30
C LEU A 195 12.38 12.94 9.65
N PRO A 196 13.55 12.46 9.19
CA PRO A 196 14.53 13.32 8.51
C PRO A 196 13.99 14.00 7.26
N LYS A 197 13.00 13.40 6.59
CA LYS A 197 12.38 13.94 5.36
C LYS A 197 11.41 15.11 5.64
N ILE A 198 10.98 15.25 6.90
CA ILE A 198 9.98 16.26 7.32
C ILE A 198 10.53 17.69 7.28
N GLY A 199 11.83 17.90 7.50
CA GLY A 199 12.45 19.22 7.73
C GLY A 199 12.33 20.27 6.61
N GLY A 200 11.77 19.93 5.45
CA GLY A 200 11.59 20.86 4.33
C GLY A 200 10.18 21.44 4.14
N HIS A 201 9.19 21.14 5.01
CA HIS A 201 7.80 21.51 4.73
C HIS A 201 7.37 22.85 5.38
N PRO A 202 6.89 23.85 4.61
CA PRO A 202 6.52 25.17 5.15
C PRO A 202 5.32 25.16 6.10
N GLN A 203 4.60 24.03 6.23
CA GLN A 203 3.45 23.88 7.12
C GLN A 203 3.70 22.96 8.33
N ILE A 204 4.97 22.71 8.72
CA ILE A 204 5.30 21.87 9.90
C ILE A 204 4.61 22.38 11.18
N ALA A 205 4.42 23.69 11.35
CA ALA A 205 3.71 24.25 12.50
C ALA A 205 2.27 23.72 12.65
N LYS A 206 1.65 23.24 11.57
CA LYS A 206 0.32 22.61 11.58
C LYS A 206 0.34 21.13 11.95
N LEU A 207 1.50 20.53 12.19
CA LEU A 207 1.61 19.15 12.68
C LEU A 207 0.86 18.95 14.01
N LYS A 208 0.75 20.01 14.83
CA LYS A 208 -0.07 20.02 16.06
C LYS A 208 -1.54 19.69 15.83
N LEU A 209 -2.08 19.92 14.63
CA LEU A 209 -3.44 19.53 14.24
C LEU A 209 -3.64 18.00 14.19
N THR A 210 -2.57 17.22 14.34
CA THR A 210 -2.61 15.76 14.27
C THR A 210 -2.50 15.09 15.63
N ASN A 211 -2.25 15.86 16.71
CA ASN A 211 -1.91 15.30 18.01
C ASN A 211 -3.06 14.52 18.67
N HIS A 212 -4.31 14.92 18.40
CA HIS A 212 -5.52 14.27 18.90
C HIS A 212 -5.96 13.08 18.04
N LEU A 213 -5.31 12.80 16.92
CA LEU A 213 -5.68 11.68 16.07
C LEU A 213 -5.26 10.35 16.71
N PRO A 214 -6.12 9.32 16.70
CA PRO A 214 -5.81 8.02 17.25
C PRO A 214 -4.90 7.20 16.31
N ARG A 215 -4.36 6.10 16.84
CA ARG A 215 -3.55 5.12 16.08
C ARG A 215 -4.37 3.91 15.64
N THR A 216 -5.60 4.17 15.22
CA THR A 216 -6.57 3.16 14.80
C THR A 216 -6.90 3.33 13.32
N PRO A 217 -7.49 2.31 12.67
CA PRO A 217 -8.07 2.45 11.35
C PRO A 217 -9.20 3.48 11.35
N GLY A 218 -9.40 4.13 10.21
CA GLY A 218 -10.52 5.06 10.06
C GLY A 218 -10.41 5.98 8.87
N VAL A 219 -11.28 6.98 8.86
CA VAL A 219 -11.34 8.05 7.86
C VAL A 219 -10.97 9.38 8.52
N TYR A 220 -10.15 10.20 7.85
CA TYR A 220 -9.85 11.58 8.25
C TYR A 220 -10.33 12.59 7.22
N LEU A 221 -10.66 13.78 7.71
CA LEU A 221 -11.17 14.90 6.93
C LEU A 221 -10.38 16.15 7.26
N PHE A 222 -9.82 16.80 6.24
CA PHE A 222 -9.23 18.13 6.38
C PHE A 222 -10.30 19.20 6.13
N HIS A 223 -10.38 20.17 7.03
CA HIS A 223 -11.34 21.28 6.96
C HIS A 223 -10.62 22.61 6.78
N ASN A 224 -11.22 23.54 6.04
CA ASN A 224 -10.76 24.92 5.98
C ASN A 224 -11.29 25.74 7.17
N ALA A 225 -10.98 27.05 7.18
CA ALA A 225 -11.45 27.97 8.22
C ALA A 225 -12.98 28.13 8.28
N ALA A 226 -13.67 27.95 7.15
CA ALA A 226 -15.13 28.02 7.06
C ALA A 226 -15.83 26.72 7.47
N GLY A 227 -15.07 25.66 7.80
CA GLY A 227 -15.61 24.35 8.14
C GLY A 227 -15.92 23.45 6.94
N GLU A 228 -15.57 23.86 5.72
CA GLU A 228 -15.76 23.05 4.51
C GLU A 228 -14.71 21.93 4.43
N VAL A 229 -15.14 20.75 3.99
CA VAL A 229 -14.25 19.60 3.81
C VAL A 229 -13.44 19.76 2.52
N LEU A 230 -12.13 19.93 2.69
CA LEU A 230 -11.15 20.09 1.63
C LEU A 230 -10.72 18.74 1.03
N TYR A 231 -10.54 17.75 1.90
CA TYR A 231 -10.00 16.43 1.56
C TYR A 231 -10.53 15.37 2.52
N VAL A 232 -10.86 14.20 1.97
CA VAL A 232 -11.19 12.99 2.73
C VAL A 232 -10.17 11.91 2.35
N GLY A 233 -9.69 11.17 3.34
CA GLY A 233 -8.87 9.99 3.10
C GLY A 233 -9.05 8.93 4.18
N LYS A 234 -8.73 7.68 3.86
CA LYS A 234 -8.66 6.58 4.83
C LYS A 234 -7.24 6.26 5.29
N ALA A 235 -7.14 5.59 6.43
CA ALA A 235 -5.89 5.07 6.99
C ALA A 235 -6.13 3.82 7.85
N THR A 236 -5.13 2.95 7.95
CA THR A 236 -5.06 1.93 9.02
C THR A 236 -4.54 2.51 10.34
N ASN A 237 -3.84 3.65 10.25
CA ASN A 237 -3.39 4.45 11.39
C ASN A 237 -3.60 5.93 11.04
N LEU A 238 -4.68 6.50 11.57
CA LEU A 238 -5.10 7.88 11.30
C LEU A 238 -3.98 8.88 11.60
N ARG A 239 -3.36 8.79 12.77
CA ARG A 239 -2.29 9.72 13.18
C ARG A 239 -1.09 9.65 12.24
N GLN A 240 -0.54 8.47 12.00
CA GLN A 240 0.62 8.28 11.12
C GLN A 240 0.33 8.77 9.70
N ARG A 241 -0.83 8.39 9.14
CA ARG A 241 -1.19 8.75 7.78
C ARG A 241 -1.31 10.26 7.60
N VAL A 242 -2.02 10.94 8.49
CA VAL A 242 -2.19 12.39 8.39
C VAL A 242 -0.87 13.13 8.54
N ARG A 243 0.01 12.63 9.43
CA ARG A 243 1.34 13.21 9.66
C ARG A 243 2.27 13.06 8.46
N SER A 244 2.15 11.96 7.71
CA SER A 244 2.95 11.73 6.50
C SER A 244 2.80 12.83 5.44
N TYR A 245 1.66 13.52 5.40
CA TYR A 245 1.45 14.66 4.48
C TYR A 245 2.41 15.81 4.74
N PHE A 246 2.85 15.99 5.99
CA PHE A 246 3.83 17.02 6.38
C PHE A 246 5.28 16.59 6.13
N GLY A 247 5.52 15.34 5.71
CA GLY A 247 6.84 14.78 5.40
C GLY A 247 7.08 14.39 3.94
N SER A 248 6.05 14.40 3.10
CA SER A 248 6.11 13.84 1.74
C SER A 248 6.71 14.77 0.66
N GLU A 249 7.32 14.17 -0.36
CA GLU A 249 7.91 14.86 -1.53
C GLU A 249 6.85 15.37 -2.53
N ASP A 250 5.58 14.96 -2.42
CA ASP A 250 4.51 15.32 -3.37
C ASP A 250 3.89 16.70 -3.07
N ARG A 251 4.78 17.69 -2.92
CA ARG A 251 4.50 19.07 -2.50
C ARG A 251 3.55 19.81 -3.44
N ARG A 252 3.53 19.44 -4.73
CA ARG A 252 2.73 20.12 -5.76
C ARG A 252 1.23 19.87 -5.59
N LYS A 253 0.83 18.66 -5.21
CA LYS A 253 -0.58 18.27 -5.11
C LYS A 253 -1.16 18.53 -3.72
N ILE A 254 -0.42 18.19 -2.66
CA ILE A 254 -0.90 18.24 -1.28
C ILE A 254 -0.63 19.61 -0.62
N GLY A 255 0.44 20.30 -1.02
CA GLY A 255 0.86 21.56 -0.42
C GLY A 255 -0.24 22.63 -0.37
N PRO A 256 -1.00 22.91 -1.45
CA PRO A 256 -2.11 23.85 -1.42
C PRO A 256 -3.19 23.50 -0.39
N MET A 257 -3.56 22.22 -0.30
CA MET A 257 -4.55 21.73 0.66
C MET A 257 -4.10 21.96 2.11
N LEU A 258 -2.83 21.65 2.43
CA LEU A 258 -2.28 21.89 3.77
C LEU A 258 -2.18 23.38 4.13
N ARG A 259 -2.01 24.27 3.15
CA ARG A 259 -2.05 25.73 3.40
C ARG A 259 -3.43 26.19 3.86
N GLU A 260 -4.49 25.65 3.28
CA GLU A 260 -5.87 26.01 3.61
C GLU A 260 -6.43 25.26 4.83
N ALA A 261 -5.91 24.07 5.12
CA ALA A 261 -6.35 23.26 6.25
C ALA A 261 -6.15 23.98 7.60
N GLN A 262 -7.22 24.05 8.39
CA GLN A 262 -7.23 24.61 9.75
C GLN A 262 -7.55 23.57 10.82
N ARG A 263 -8.27 22.51 10.45
CA ARG A 263 -8.70 21.45 11.38
C ARG A 263 -8.69 20.10 10.69
N VAL A 264 -8.36 19.06 11.46
CA VAL A 264 -8.50 17.67 11.03
C VAL A 264 -9.47 16.96 11.95
N THR A 265 -10.51 16.37 11.39
CA THR A 265 -11.41 15.44 12.11
C THR A 265 -11.18 14.03 11.62
N HIS A 266 -11.69 13.06 12.38
CA HIS A 266 -11.61 11.66 12.01
C HIS A 266 -12.81 10.87 12.52
N VAL A 267 -12.98 9.68 11.96
CA VAL A 267 -13.93 8.66 12.38
C VAL A 267 -13.13 7.36 12.50
N GLU A 268 -13.08 6.77 13.68
CA GLU A 268 -12.44 5.47 13.90
C GLU A 268 -13.31 4.37 13.32
N THR A 269 -12.68 3.30 12.83
CA THR A 269 -13.38 2.12 12.32
C THR A 269 -12.77 0.84 12.89
N PRO A 270 -13.57 -0.23 13.10
CA PRO A 270 -13.06 -1.51 13.59
C PRO A 270 -12.01 -2.13 12.66
N ASP A 271 -12.15 -1.87 11.36
CA ASP A 271 -11.36 -2.51 10.33
C ASP A 271 -11.17 -1.62 9.09
N VAL A 272 -10.43 -2.15 8.12
CA VAL A 272 -10.01 -1.44 6.91
C VAL A 272 -11.08 -1.42 5.81
N LEU A 273 -11.91 -2.46 5.68
CA LEU A 273 -13.04 -2.46 4.75
C LEU A 273 -14.02 -1.36 5.15
N THR A 274 -14.33 -1.25 6.43
CA THR A 274 -15.22 -0.20 6.95
C THR A 274 -14.65 1.19 6.68
N ALA A 275 -13.34 1.41 6.90
CA ALA A 275 -12.66 2.66 6.53
C ALA A 275 -12.76 2.96 5.03
N GLU A 276 -12.63 1.95 4.16
CA GLU A 276 -12.73 2.10 2.72
C GLU A 276 -14.13 2.46 2.25
N ILE A 277 -15.15 1.79 2.77
CA ILE A 277 -16.54 2.08 2.45
C ILE A 277 -16.93 3.47 2.96
N LEU A 278 -16.54 3.81 4.19
CA LEU A 278 -16.85 5.11 4.76
C LEU A 278 -16.16 6.25 4.00
N GLU A 279 -14.90 6.08 3.58
CA GLU A 279 -14.22 7.03 2.68
C GLU A 279 -14.99 7.20 1.37
N LEU A 280 -15.40 6.10 0.72
CA LEU A 280 -16.18 6.14 -0.52
C LEU A 280 -17.48 6.92 -0.33
N ARG A 281 -18.23 6.66 0.75
CA ARG A 281 -19.48 7.37 1.06
C ARG A 281 -19.24 8.86 1.27
N TYR A 282 -18.21 9.23 2.03
CA TYR A 282 -17.83 10.63 2.22
C TYR A 282 -17.42 11.33 0.92
N LEU A 283 -16.69 10.64 0.04
CA LEU A 283 -16.30 11.19 -1.26
C LEU A 283 -17.52 11.45 -2.16
N HIS A 284 -18.50 10.56 -2.16
CA HIS A 284 -19.74 10.75 -2.92
C HIS A 284 -20.61 11.87 -2.33
N GLN A 285 -20.75 11.94 -1.00
CA GLN A 285 -21.61 12.91 -0.31
C GLN A 285 -21.01 14.33 -0.30
N LEU A 286 -19.74 14.46 0.10
CA LEU A 286 -19.08 15.76 0.32
C LEU A 286 -18.35 16.26 -0.92
N SER A 287 -17.96 15.33 -1.79
CA SER A 287 -17.40 15.68 -3.09
C SER A 287 -16.19 16.66 -3.00
N PRO A 288 -15.18 16.40 -2.13
CA PRO A 288 -14.20 17.40 -1.72
C PRO A 288 -13.30 17.88 -2.86
N ARG A 289 -12.94 19.17 -2.82
CA ARG A 289 -12.20 19.84 -3.91
C ARG A 289 -10.87 19.16 -4.24
N TYR A 290 -10.08 18.80 -3.24
CA TYR A 290 -8.74 18.24 -3.47
C TYR A 290 -8.73 16.75 -3.81
N ASN A 291 -9.81 16.01 -3.52
CA ASN A 291 -9.99 14.66 -4.05
C ASN A 291 -10.34 14.69 -5.55
N LYS A 292 -11.15 15.66 -5.98
CA LYS A 292 -11.57 15.85 -7.39
C LYS A 292 -10.45 16.30 -8.33
N GLN A 293 -9.53 17.15 -7.87
CA GLN A 293 -8.45 17.70 -8.71
C GLN A 293 -7.48 16.66 -9.32
N GLY A 294 -7.58 15.38 -8.93
CA GLY A 294 -6.81 14.28 -9.53
C GLY A 294 -7.65 13.08 -9.98
N THR A 295 -8.97 13.22 -10.04
CA THR A 295 -9.90 12.17 -10.46
C THR A 295 -10.99 12.78 -11.33
N THR A 296 -10.97 12.53 -12.65
CA THR A 296 -12.19 12.67 -13.44
C THR A 296 -13.10 11.54 -13.01
N TRP A 297 -14.15 11.86 -12.27
CA TRP A 297 -15.21 10.91 -11.94
C TRP A 297 -16.05 10.66 -13.21
N ASP A 298 -15.44 10.10 -14.26
CA ASP A 298 -16.13 9.79 -15.50
C ASP A 298 -17.29 8.87 -15.18
N LYS A 299 -18.52 9.33 -15.45
CA LYS A 299 -19.73 8.51 -15.26
C LYS A 299 -19.48 7.14 -15.90
N TYR A 300 -19.78 6.06 -15.17
CA TYR A 300 -19.75 4.72 -15.74
C TYR A 300 -20.57 4.64 -17.04
N ARG A 301 -20.22 3.66 -17.87
CA ARG A 301 -20.98 3.29 -19.05
C ARG A 301 -21.50 1.89 -18.88
N TYR A 302 -22.64 1.63 -19.51
CA TYR A 302 -23.26 0.32 -19.53
C TYR A 302 -23.60 -0.02 -20.98
N VAL A 303 -23.43 -1.29 -21.34
CA VAL A 303 -23.96 -1.83 -22.58
C VAL A 303 -25.36 -2.33 -22.28
N ARG A 304 -26.38 -1.74 -22.92
CA ARG A 304 -27.78 -2.12 -22.79
C ARG A 304 -28.22 -2.94 -24.00
N LEU A 305 -28.78 -4.13 -23.76
CA LEU A 305 -29.58 -4.88 -24.70
C LEU A 305 -31.06 -4.53 -24.49
N SER A 306 -31.72 -3.93 -25.49
CA SER A 306 -33.15 -3.62 -25.39
C SER A 306 -34.00 -4.90 -25.37
N THR A 307 -34.94 -5.00 -24.44
CA THR A 307 -35.87 -6.16 -24.32
C THR A 307 -37.31 -5.81 -24.71
N ASN A 308 -37.58 -4.53 -24.95
CA ASN A 308 -38.92 -3.99 -25.20
C ASN A 308 -39.18 -3.63 -26.67
N GLU A 309 -38.29 -4.03 -27.57
CA GLU A 309 -38.37 -3.72 -28.99
C GLU A 309 -38.45 -5.03 -29.78
N ALA A 310 -39.23 -5.06 -30.86
CA ALA A 310 -39.34 -6.25 -31.72
C ALA A 310 -37.98 -6.71 -32.29
N GLN A 311 -37.02 -5.79 -32.38
CA GLN A 311 -35.65 -6.07 -32.77
C GLN A 311 -34.63 -5.53 -31.74
N PRO A 312 -34.28 -6.32 -30.71
CA PRO A 312 -33.28 -5.99 -29.69
C PRO A 312 -31.96 -5.46 -30.25
N ARG A 313 -31.43 -4.40 -29.63
CA ARG A 313 -30.15 -3.81 -30.01
C ARG A 313 -29.25 -3.55 -28.81
N LEU A 314 -27.94 -3.60 -29.05
CA LEU A 314 -26.93 -3.15 -28.11
C LEU A 314 -26.75 -1.63 -28.23
N SER A 315 -26.69 -0.95 -27.10
CA SER A 315 -26.50 0.50 -27.03
C SER A 315 -25.67 0.88 -25.81
N ILE A 316 -24.90 1.97 -25.92
CA ILE A 316 -24.11 2.47 -24.79
C ILE A 316 -24.94 3.53 -24.05
N VAL A 317 -25.22 3.28 -22.78
CA VAL A 317 -25.99 4.19 -21.92
C VAL A 317 -25.17 4.61 -20.70
N LYS A 318 -25.58 5.71 -20.07
CA LYS A 318 -24.93 6.25 -18.86
C LYS A 318 -25.68 5.85 -17.58
N GLU A 319 -26.98 5.62 -17.69
CA GLU A 319 -27.91 5.40 -16.58
C GLU A 319 -28.95 4.35 -17.01
N ALA A 320 -29.62 3.74 -16.02
CA ALA A 320 -30.61 2.68 -16.20
C ALA A 320 -32.03 3.23 -16.51
N ASP A 321 -32.14 4.16 -17.44
CA ASP A 321 -33.37 4.92 -17.68
C ASP A 321 -34.39 4.18 -18.57
N ARG A 322 -34.03 3.02 -19.13
CA ARG A 322 -34.84 2.31 -20.14
C ARG A 322 -34.95 0.81 -19.84
N PRO A 323 -36.04 0.12 -20.23
CA PRO A 323 -36.16 -1.33 -20.02
C PRO A 323 -35.09 -2.10 -20.79
N GLY A 324 -34.40 -3.05 -20.19
CA GLY A 324 -33.39 -3.84 -20.90
C GLY A 324 -32.44 -4.56 -19.97
N MET A 325 -31.59 -5.40 -20.54
CA MET A 325 -30.47 -6.00 -19.82
C MET A 325 -29.23 -5.12 -19.93
N TYR A 326 -28.47 -5.07 -18.85
CA TYR A 326 -27.32 -4.19 -18.73
C TYR A 326 -26.07 -4.97 -18.38
N LEU A 327 -24.98 -4.65 -19.05
CA LEU A 327 -23.64 -5.13 -18.74
C LEU A 327 -22.75 -3.96 -18.35
N GLY A 328 -22.24 -3.97 -17.12
CA GLY A 328 -21.31 -2.96 -16.62
C GLY A 328 -20.98 -3.13 -15.13
N PRO A 329 -20.43 -2.09 -14.48
CA PRO A 329 -20.04 -0.79 -15.04
C PRO A 329 -18.76 -0.86 -15.91
N LEU A 330 -18.66 0.02 -16.91
CA LEU A 330 -17.49 0.17 -17.78
C LEU A 330 -16.88 1.55 -17.60
N SER A 331 -15.54 1.61 -17.65
CA SER A 331 -14.78 2.83 -17.32
C SER A 331 -14.90 3.95 -18.35
N SER A 332 -15.21 3.62 -19.61
CA SER A 332 -15.28 4.61 -20.69
C SER A 332 -16.24 4.20 -21.80
N ARG A 333 -16.58 5.15 -22.69
CA ARG A 333 -17.36 4.84 -23.90
C ARG A 333 -16.60 3.91 -24.83
N SER A 334 -15.28 4.09 -24.95
CA SER A 334 -14.42 3.24 -25.78
C SER A 334 -14.38 1.80 -25.26
N ALA A 335 -14.29 1.60 -23.93
CA ALA A 335 -14.37 0.27 -23.33
C ALA A 335 -15.72 -0.41 -23.64
N ALA A 336 -16.82 0.34 -23.55
CA ALA A 336 -18.14 -0.18 -23.90
C ALA A 336 -18.30 -0.49 -25.39
N ALA A 337 -17.68 0.29 -26.28
CA ALA A 337 -17.66 -0.02 -27.71
C ALA A 337 -16.91 -1.33 -28.00
N ILE A 338 -15.74 -1.56 -27.37
CA ILE A 338 -14.98 -2.81 -27.51
C ILE A 338 -15.82 -4.02 -27.05
N VAL A 339 -16.57 -3.89 -25.96
CA VAL A 339 -17.48 -4.94 -25.48
C VAL A 339 -18.61 -5.21 -26.49
N ILE A 340 -19.20 -4.17 -27.08
CA ILE A 340 -20.19 -4.31 -28.14
C ILE A 340 -19.60 -5.01 -29.37
N ASP A 341 -18.40 -4.62 -29.80
CA ASP A 341 -17.68 -5.25 -30.90
C ASP A 341 -17.37 -6.73 -30.62
N ALA A 342 -17.04 -7.07 -29.37
CA ALA A 342 -16.83 -8.45 -28.94
C ALA A 342 -18.11 -9.28 -29.11
N ILE A 343 -19.25 -8.76 -28.67
CA ILE A 343 -20.55 -9.44 -28.83
C ILE A 343 -20.90 -9.57 -30.32
N HIS A 344 -20.76 -8.50 -31.11
CA HIS A 344 -21.03 -8.52 -32.55
C HIS A 344 -20.11 -9.45 -33.36
N THR A 345 -18.90 -9.70 -32.87
CA THR A 345 -17.97 -10.66 -33.48
C THR A 345 -18.51 -12.09 -33.41
N VAL A 346 -19.35 -12.40 -32.41
CA VAL A 346 -20.00 -13.70 -32.22
C VAL A 346 -21.41 -13.70 -32.81
N VAL A 347 -22.20 -12.67 -32.48
CA VAL A 347 -23.61 -12.55 -32.85
C VAL A 347 -23.87 -11.18 -33.49
N PRO A 348 -23.95 -11.09 -34.83
CA PRO A 348 -24.19 -9.82 -35.52
C PRO A 348 -25.64 -9.36 -35.40
N LEU A 349 -25.99 -8.74 -34.26
CA LEU A 349 -27.31 -8.10 -34.10
C LEU A 349 -27.45 -6.92 -35.09
N ARG A 350 -28.48 -6.94 -35.94
CA ARG A 350 -28.76 -5.94 -37.01
C ARG A 350 -27.61 -5.69 -38.01
N GLY A 351 -26.77 -6.68 -38.28
CA GLY A 351 -26.05 -6.70 -39.57
C GLY A 351 -27.05 -6.85 -40.71
N CYS A 352 -26.76 -6.35 -41.91
CA CYS A 352 -27.49 -6.71 -43.14
C CYS A 352 -27.36 -8.21 -43.42
N LEU A 353 -27.94 -9.05 -42.57
CA LEU A 353 -28.22 -10.43 -42.86
C LEU A 353 -29.52 -10.42 -43.64
N ASP A 354 -29.44 -10.96 -44.85
CA ASP A 354 -30.58 -11.20 -45.72
C ASP A 354 -31.74 -11.78 -44.95
N ALA A 355 -32.95 -11.41 -45.37
CA ALA A 355 -34.25 -11.79 -44.83
C ALA A 355 -34.48 -13.32 -44.77
N ALA A 356 -33.73 -14.03 -43.94
CA ALA A 356 -33.86 -15.44 -43.67
C ALA A 356 -34.24 -15.62 -42.19
N THR A 357 -35.56 -15.59 -42.01
CA THR A 357 -36.39 -16.10 -40.90
C THR A 357 -36.20 -15.50 -39.49
N ASP A 358 -37.28 -14.93 -38.95
CA ASP A 358 -37.40 -14.38 -37.58
C ASP A 358 -36.89 -15.32 -36.47
N ASN A 359 -36.90 -16.63 -36.71
CA ASN A 359 -36.45 -17.65 -35.76
C ASN A 359 -34.93 -17.56 -35.47
N ASN A 360 -34.11 -17.27 -36.49
CA ASN A 360 -32.66 -17.18 -36.34
C ASN A 360 -32.23 -15.94 -35.52
N TYR A 361 -33.02 -14.87 -35.62
CA TYR A 361 -32.77 -13.65 -34.86
C TYR A 361 -33.20 -13.78 -33.38
N ALA A 362 -34.31 -14.46 -33.10
CA ALA A 362 -34.71 -14.78 -31.73
C ALA A 362 -33.67 -15.66 -31.02
N ASP A 363 -33.13 -16.67 -31.71
CA ASP A 363 -32.08 -17.53 -31.18
C ASP A 363 -30.77 -16.77 -30.91
N ALA A 364 -30.39 -15.86 -31.81
CA ALA A 364 -29.26 -14.95 -31.63
C ALA A 364 -29.42 -14.06 -30.38
N VAL A 365 -30.61 -13.47 -30.18
CA VAL A 365 -30.92 -12.68 -28.99
C VAL A 365 -30.84 -13.56 -27.73
N ASN A 366 -31.45 -14.74 -27.74
CA ASN A 366 -31.42 -15.68 -26.62
C ASN A 366 -30.00 -16.10 -26.25
N MET A 367 -29.13 -16.31 -27.23
CA MET A 367 -27.71 -16.60 -27.01
C MET A 367 -26.99 -15.45 -26.29
N VAL A 368 -27.24 -14.21 -26.71
CA VAL A 368 -26.68 -13.03 -26.02
C VAL A 368 -27.25 -12.91 -24.60
N MET A 369 -28.56 -13.08 -24.41
CA MET A 369 -29.21 -13.02 -23.09
C MET A 369 -28.62 -14.05 -22.11
N ARG A 370 -28.49 -15.31 -22.54
CA ARG A 370 -27.84 -16.40 -21.76
C ARG A 370 -26.38 -16.07 -21.47
N GLY A 371 -25.64 -15.60 -22.46
CA GLY A 371 -24.24 -15.23 -22.33
C GLY A 371 -23.97 -14.06 -21.38
N LEU A 372 -24.88 -13.10 -21.33
CA LEU A 372 -24.78 -11.95 -20.42
C LEU A 372 -25.19 -12.28 -18.97
N THR A 373 -25.86 -13.41 -18.73
CA THR A 373 -26.40 -13.77 -17.40
C THR A 373 -25.68 -14.98 -16.81
N HIS A 374 -26.07 -16.19 -17.23
CA HIS A 374 -25.70 -17.43 -16.54
C HIS A 374 -24.75 -18.33 -17.35
N GLU A 375 -24.56 -18.10 -18.65
CA GLU A 375 -23.73 -18.94 -19.53
C GLU A 375 -22.69 -18.15 -20.35
N PRO A 376 -21.74 -17.45 -19.71
CA PRO A 376 -20.80 -16.55 -20.38
C PRO A 376 -19.90 -17.22 -21.45
N GLU A 377 -19.64 -18.52 -21.34
CA GLU A 377 -18.84 -19.25 -22.34
C GLU A 377 -19.50 -19.29 -23.73
N VAL A 378 -20.82 -19.14 -23.86
CA VAL A 378 -21.46 -19.08 -25.18
C VAL A 378 -20.98 -17.86 -25.99
N LEU A 379 -20.53 -16.80 -25.31
CA LEU A 379 -19.94 -15.62 -25.96
C LEU A 379 -18.40 -15.66 -25.96
N LEU A 380 -17.77 -16.22 -24.93
CA LEU A 380 -16.31 -16.22 -24.81
C LEU A 380 -15.62 -17.32 -25.63
N ALA A 381 -16.21 -18.51 -25.74
CA ALA A 381 -15.62 -19.63 -26.47
C ALA A 381 -15.44 -19.34 -27.97
N PRO A 382 -16.42 -18.77 -28.70
CA PRO A 382 -16.23 -18.45 -30.12
C PRO A 382 -15.14 -17.40 -30.37
N LEU A 383 -15.00 -16.42 -29.47
CA LEU A 383 -13.92 -15.43 -29.54
C LEU A 383 -12.54 -16.09 -29.34
N ARG A 384 -12.44 -17.01 -28.39
CA ARG A 384 -11.23 -17.79 -28.12
C ARG A 384 -10.83 -18.64 -29.31
N GLU A 385 -11.78 -19.36 -29.90
CA GLU A 385 -11.54 -20.20 -31.09
C GLU A 385 -11.10 -19.36 -32.28
N ARG A 386 -11.75 -18.21 -32.53
CA ARG A 386 -11.38 -17.29 -33.60
C ARG A 386 -9.98 -16.69 -33.41
N MET A 387 -9.65 -16.29 -32.19
CA MET A 387 -8.30 -15.81 -31.84
C MET A 387 -7.25 -16.87 -32.14
N LEU A 388 -7.47 -18.13 -31.71
CA LEU A 388 -6.54 -19.24 -31.93
C LEU A 388 -6.41 -19.60 -33.42
N ALA A 389 -7.51 -19.54 -34.18
CA ALA A 389 -7.48 -19.78 -35.62
C ALA A 389 -6.65 -18.72 -36.37
N LEU A 390 -6.84 -17.44 -36.05
CA LEU A 390 -6.05 -16.33 -36.63
C LEU A 390 -4.57 -16.44 -36.26
N ALA A 391 -4.27 -16.81 -35.01
CA ALA A 391 -2.89 -17.04 -34.57
C ALA A 391 -2.22 -18.20 -35.34
N ARG A 392 -2.93 -19.32 -35.55
CA ARG A 392 -2.45 -20.45 -36.37
C ARG A 392 -2.23 -20.06 -37.83
N ALA A 393 -3.05 -19.14 -38.35
CA ALA A 393 -2.90 -18.57 -39.69
C ALA A 393 -1.82 -17.47 -39.77
N GLN A 394 -1.03 -17.24 -38.71
CA GLN A 394 -0.01 -16.19 -38.62
C GLN A 394 -0.53 -14.75 -38.80
N GLN A 395 -1.84 -14.54 -38.59
CA GLN A 395 -2.48 -13.22 -38.64
C GLN A 395 -2.47 -12.56 -37.25
N TYR A 396 -1.27 -12.26 -36.75
CA TYR A 396 -1.07 -11.85 -35.36
C TYR A 396 -1.80 -10.56 -34.95
N GLU A 397 -1.87 -9.56 -35.84
CA GLU A 397 -2.58 -8.31 -35.56
C GLU A 397 -4.09 -8.53 -35.36
N GLN A 398 -4.70 -9.35 -36.23
CA GLN A 398 -6.12 -9.68 -36.12
C GLN A 398 -6.39 -10.55 -34.89
N ALA A 399 -5.50 -11.51 -34.59
CA ALA A 399 -5.58 -12.30 -33.37
C ALA A 399 -5.51 -11.42 -32.11
N ALA A 400 -4.62 -10.42 -32.09
CA ALA A 400 -4.52 -9.45 -30.99
C ALA A 400 -5.79 -8.62 -30.83
N ALA A 401 -6.40 -8.15 -31.93
CA ALA A 401 -7.66 -7.42 -31.87
C ALA A 401 -8.81 -8.26 -31.29
N ILE A 402 -8.91 -9.55 -31.66
CA ILE A 402 -9.92 -10.47 -31.09
C ILE A 402 -9.63 -10.75 -29.61
N ARG A 403 -8.36 -10.95 -29.24
CA ARG A 403 -7.94 -11.12 -27.85
C ARG A 403 -8.37 -9.93 -26.99
N ASP A 404 -8.11 -8.71 -27.44
CA ASP A 404 -8.42 -7.49 -26.68
C ASP A 404 -9.95 -7.33 -26.50
N ARG A 405 -10.74 -7.67 -27.52
CA ARG A 405 -12.21 -7.74 -27.44
C ARG A 405 -12.68 -8.80 -26.45
N ALA A 406 -12.15 -10.01 -26.52
CA ALA A 406 -12.50 -11.12 -25.63
C ALA A 406 -12.14 -10.80 -24.17
N GLN A 407 -10.97 -10.18 -23.94
CA GLN A 407 -10.54 -9.73 -22.63
C GLN A 407 -11.49 -8.65 -22.07
N ALA A 408 -11.87 -7.67 -22.89
CA ALA A 408 -12.80 -6.62 -22.47
C ALA A 408 -14.17 -7.20 -22.07
N LEU A 409 -14.72 -8.13 -22.86
CA LEU A 409 -15.99 -8.80 -22.55
C LEU A 409 -15.88 -9.68 -21.29
N SER A 410 -14.83 -10.48 -21.17
CA SER A 410 -14.59 -11.32 -19.97
C SER A 410 -14.47 -10.48 -18.70
N ASN A 411 -13.75 -9.35 -18.75
CA ASN A 411 -13.64 -8.41 -17.64
C ASN A 411 -14.99 -7.77 -17.28
N ALA A 412 -15.80 -7.39 -18.27
CA ALA A 412 -17.12 -6.83 -18.06
C ALA A 412 -18.06 -7.84 -17.39
N LEU A 413 -18.10 -9.08 -17.91
CA LEU A 413 -18.91 -10.17 -17.35
C LEU A 413 -18.46 -10.54 -15.94
N ARG A 414 -17.16 -10.63 -15.69
CA ARG A 414 -16.61 -10.89 -14.36
C ARG A 414 -17.06 -9.83 -13.37
N ARG A 415 -16.99 -8.56 -13.76
CA ARG A 415 -17.38 -7.42 -12.91
C ARG A 415 -18.88 -7.40 -12.61
N GLN A 416 -19.72 -7.64 -13.62
CA GLN A 416 -21.17 -7.74 -13.48
C GLN A 416 -21.53 -8.91 -12.54
N ARG A 417 -20.97 -10.10 -12.76
CA ARG A 417 -21.19 -11.28 -11.90
C ARG A 417 -20.76 -11.04 -10.45
N LEU A 418 -19.68 -10.32 -10.20
CA LEU A 418 -19.27 -9.95 -8.84
C LEU A 418 -20.30 -9.06 -8.13
N ILE A 419 -20.87 -8.08 -8.85
CA ILE A 419 -21.91 -7.20 -8.31
C ILE A 419 -23.17 -8.01 -8.02
N ASP A 420 -23.66 -8.76 -9.00
CA ASP A 420 -24.91 -9.51 -8.87
C ASP A 420 -24.81 -10.55 -7.75
N HIS A 421 -23.65 -11.17 -7.61
CA HIS A 421 -23.42 -12.16 -6.58
C HIS A 421 -23.48 -11.60 -5.15
N VAL A 422 -22.83 -10.46 -4.92
CA VAL A 422 -22.83 -9.82 -3.59
C VAL A 422 -24.22 -9.24 -3.27
N ARG A 423 -25.01 -8.86 -4.29
CA ARG A 423 -26.40 -8.41 -4.13
C ARG A 423 -27.42 -9.54 -3.95
N ALA A 424 -27.14 -10.73 -4.48
CA ALA A 424 -28.04 -11.89 -4.40
C ALA A 424 -28.14 -12.46 -2.98
N ALA A 425 -27.15 -12.18 -2.14
CA ALA A 425 -27.28 -12.31 -0.70
C ALA A 425 -28.07 -11.11 -0.19
N GLU A 426 -29.32 -11.34 0.21
CA GLU A 426 -30.20 -10.29 0.72
C GLU A 426 -29.67 -9.75 2.04
N GLN A 427 -29.44 -10.64 3.02
CA GLN A 427 -28.70 -10.35 4.25
C GLN A 427 -27.52 -11.30 4.36
N LEU A 428 -26.35 -10.78 4.69
CA LEU A 428 -25.13 -11.56 4.81
C LEU A 428 -24.33 -11.11 6.02
N ASP A 429 -24.22 -11.99 7.02
CA ASP A 429 -23.42 -11.75 8.22
C ASP A 429 -22.18 -12.64 8.16
N LEU A 430 -21.01 -12.02 8.20
CA LEU A 430 -19.71 -12.69 8.08
C LEU A 430 -18.82 -12.34 9.25
N ARG A 431 -17.90 -13.24 9.60
CA ARG A 431 -16.77 -12.96 10.48
C ARG A 431 -15.46 -13.18 9.74
N ILE A 432 -14.55 -12.21 9.84
CA ILE A 432 -13.20 -12.28 9.28
C ILE A 432 -12.24 -11.83 10.38
N GLY A 433 -11.39 -12.75 10.86
CA GLY A 433 -10.63 -12.53 12.09
C GLY A 433 -11.58 -12.24 13.27
N ASP A 434 -11.33 -11.13 13.96
CA ASP A 434 -12.08 -10.70 15.15
C ASP A 434 -13.23 -9.72 14.82
N VAL A 435 -13.50 -9.49 13.53
CA VAL A 435 -14.48 -8.51 13.06
C VAL A 435 -15.68 -9.21 12.45
N THR A 436 -16.88 -8.84 12.89
CA THR A 436 -18.16 -9.26 12.31
C THR A 436 -18.73 -8.15 11.44
N PHE A 437 -19.20 -8.50 10.24
CA PHE A 437 -19.77 -7.60 9.26
C PHE A 437 -21.21 -7.99 8.97
N GLU A 438 -22.10 -7.00 8.89
CA GLU A 438 -23.49 -7.15 8.45
C GLU A 438 -23.66 -6.44 7.10
N PHE A 439 -24.08 -7.19 6.09
CA PHE A 439 -24.36 -6.67 4.76
C PHE A 439 -25.83 -6.85 4.39
N ASP A 440 -26.36 -5.88 3.65
CA ASP A 440 -27.73 -5.87 3.12
C ASP A 440 -27.70 -5.53 1.63
N HIS A 441 -28.13 -6.48 0.80
CA HIS A 441 -28.16 -6.41 -0.67
C HIS A 441 -26.86 -5.85 -1.27
N GLY A 442 -25.73 -6.29 -0.71
CA GLY A 442 -24.39 -5.94 -1.15
C GLY A 442 -23.88 -4.55 -0.76
N ARG A 443 -24.36 -4.02 0.37
CA ARG A 443 -23.85 -2.82 1.05
C ARG A 443 -23.47 -3.17 2.49
N LEU A 444 -22.50 -2.46 3.06
CA LEU A 444 -22.16 -2.65 4.48
C LEU A 444 -23.14 -1.87 5.36
N ILE A 445 -23.84 -2.57 6.26
CA ILE A 445 -24.75 -1.97 7.23
C ILE A 445 -24.02 -1.68 8.54
N ASP A 446 -23.23 -2.64 9.02
CA ASP A 446 -22.55 -2.55 10.30
C ASP A 446 -21.28 -3.41 10.33
N SER A 447 -20.36 -3.05 11.23
CA SER A 447 -19.10 -3.76 11.46
C SER A 447 -18.73 -3.66 12.94
N ARG A 448 -18.31 -4.76 13.57
CA ARG A 448 -18.04 -4.81 15.03
C ARG A 448 -16.77 -5.61 15.33
N LEU A 449 -15.97 -5.12 16.27
CA LEU A 449 -14.78 -5.81 16.80
C LEU A 449 -15.14 -6.45 18.14
N ASP A 450 -15.02 -7.77 18.28
CA ASP A 450 -15.35 -8.52 19.51
C ASP A 450 -16.73 -8.17 20.12
N GLY A 451 -17.73 -7.89 19.27
CA GLY A 451 -19.08 -7.49 19.69
C GLY A 451 -19.21 -6.08 20.26
N THR A 452 -18.11 -5.33 20.41
CA THR A 452 -18.11 -3.93 20.83
C THR A 452 -18.30 -3.03 19.60
N LEU A 453 -19.29 -2.14 19.66
CA LEU A 453 -19.50 -1.09 18.67
C LEU A 453 -18.32 -0.11 18.74
N THR A 454 -17.45 -0.12 17.73
CA THR A 454 -16.29 0.79 17.68
C THR A 454 -16.58 2.07 16.90
N ALA A 455 -17.63 2.11 16.06
CA ALA A 455 -18.30 3.33 15.59
C ALA A 455 -19.56 2.94 14.81
N ALA A 456 -20.66 3.69 14.94
CA ALA A 456 -21.75 3.61 13.98
C ALA A 456 -21.28 4.22 12.64
N LEU A 457 -21.63 3.61 11.51
CA LEU A 457 -21.40 4.23 10.19
C LEU A 457 -22.12 5.59 10.15
N GLU A 458 -21.37 6.68 10.27
CA GLU A 458 -21.92 8.04 10.33
C GLU A 458 -22.70 8.42 9.08
N VAL A 459 -22.38 7.80 7.94
CA VAL A 459 -23.10 7.97 6.68
C VAL A 459 -23.90 6.71 6.40
N PRO A 460 -25.24 6.75 6.53
CA PRO A 460 -26.07 5.60 6.27
C PRO A 460 -25.97 5.22 4.78
N PRO A 461 -26.08 3.92 4.48
CA PRO A 461 -26.06 3.49 3.10
C PRO A 461 -27.32 3.98 2.34
N PRO A 462 -27.18 4.39 1.07
CA PRO A 462 -28.25 4.98 0.26
C PRO A 462 -29.27 3.95 -0.22
N GLU A 463 -30.56 4.32 -0.35
CA GLU A 463 -31.68 3.41 -0.68
C GLU A 463 -31.39 2.39 -1.80
N LEU A 464 -31.93 1.18 -1.63
CA LEU A 464 -31.71 0.07 -2.56
C LEU A 464 -32.42 0.33 -3.89
N ALA A 465 -31.66 0.27 -4.98
CA ALA A 465 -32.24 0.18 -6.32
C ALA A 465 -32.70 -1.25 -6.61
N ALA A 466 -33.75 -1.39 -7.42
CA ALA A 466 -34.25 -2.68 -7.87
C ALA A 466 -33.14 -3.55 -8.51
N LEU A 467 -33.22 -4.87 -8.34
CA LEU A 467 -32.19 -5.82 -8.79
C LEU A 467 -31.97 -5.77 -10.31
N ASP A 468 -33.02 -5.52 -11.07
CA ASP A 468 -33.05 -5.46 -12.54
C ASP A 468 -32.47 -4.17 -13.13
N ARG A 469 -32.11 -3.19 -12.30
CA ARG A 469 -31.54 -1.91 -12.74
C ARG A 469 -30.06 -1.79 -12.33
N PRO A 470 -29.20 -1.25 -13.21
CA PRO A 470 -27.89 -0.80 -12.82
C PRO A 470 -27.94 0.07 -11.57
N LEU A 471 -27.12 -0.30 -10.60
CA LEU A 471 -26.92 0.47 -9.38
C LEU A 471 -26.42 1.89 -9.72
N PRO A 472 -26.80 2.90 -8.92
CA PRO A 472 -26.14 4.21 -8.99
C PRO A 472 -24.65 4.04 -8.67
N ARG A 473 -23.83 4.97 -9.19
CA ARG A 473 -22.36 4.88 -9.12
C ARG A 473 -21.84 4.57 -7.71
N HIS A 474 -22.33 5.27 -6.70
CA HIS A 474 -21.86 5.09 -5.33
C HIS A 474 -22.08 3.66 -4.81
N ALA A 475 -23.23 3.06 -5.13
CA ALA A 475 -23.56 1.70 -4.73
C ALA A 475 -22.71 0.70 -5.53
N VAL A 476 -22.46 0.94 -6.81
CA VAL A 476 -21.52 0.15 -7.62
C VAL A 476 -20.11 0.16 -7.03
N ASP A 477 -19.59 1.34 -6.68
CA ASP A 477 -18.25 1.51 -6.12
C ASP A 477 -18.12 0.74 -4.78
N GLU A 478 -19.14 0.85 -3.93
CA GLU A 478 -19.21 0.15 -2.64
C GLU A 478 -19.33 -1.38 -2.82
N THR A 479 -20.27 -1.88 -3.62
CA THR A 479 -20.44 -3.33 -3.85
C THR A 479 -19.17 -3.95 -4.44
N LEU A 480 -18.49 -3.25 -5.34
CA LEU A 480 -17.21 -3.73 -5.89
C LEU A 480 -16.08 -3.69 -4.87
N CYS A 481 -16.07 -2.72 -3.95
CA CYS A 481 -15.15 -2.70 -2.83
C CYS A 481 -15.33 -3.95 -1.96
N ILE A 482 -16.58 -4.21 -1.55
CA ILE A 482 -16.95 -5.40 -0.77
C ILE A 482 -16.55 -6.67 -1.51
N ALA A 483 -16.95 -6.81 -2.79
CA ALA A 483 -16.67 -8.00 -3.58
C ALA A 483 -15.18 -8.34 -3.65
N ARG A 484 -14.32 -7.31 -3.86
CA ARG A 484 -12.86 -7.47 -3.87
C ARG A 484 -12.32 -7.86 -2.51
N TYR A 485 -12.75 -7.17 -1.45
CA TYR A 485 -12.28 -7.46 -0.10
C TYR A 485 -12.62 -8.89 0.33
N LEU A 486 -13.86 -9.32 0.10
CA LEU A 486 -14.27 -10.70 0.38
C LEU A 486 -13.47 -11.72 -0.44
N ASP A 487 -13.04 -11.37 -1.67
CA ASP A 487 -12.28 -12.28 -2.54
C ASP A 487 -10.86 -12.47 -2.00
N SER A 488 -10.18 -11.37 -1.69
CA SER A 488 -8.84 -11.39 -1.09
C SER A 488 -8.81 -12.08 0.29
N ASN A 489 -9.88 -11.99 1.06
CA ASN A 489 -9.97 -12.58 2.40
C ASN A 489 -10.76 -13.90 2.44
N SER A 490 -11.07 -14.50 1.29
CA SER A 490 -11.95 -15.68 1.18
C SER A 490 -11.56 -16.86 2.07
N HIS A 491 -10.26 -17.04 2.33
CA HIS A 491 -9.71 -18.10 3.18
C HIS A 491 -9.95 -17.89 4.69
N GLN A 492 -10.37 -16.69 5.12
CA GLN A 492 -10.59 -16.32 6.53
C GLN A 492 -12.07 -16.10 6.86
N ILE A 493 -12.96 -16.23 5.87
CA ILE A 493 -14.38 -15.93 6.07
C ILE A 493 -15.06 -17.07 6.81
N SER A 494 -15.70 -16.74 7.93
CA SER A 494 -16.70 -17.57 8.60
C SER A 494 -18.09 -17.01 8.31
N LEU A 495 -18.97 -17.80 7.70
CA LEU A 495 -20.37 -17.42 7.49
C LEU A 495 -21.15 -17.53 8.80
N LEU A 496 -21.78 -16.44 9.23
CA LEU A 496 -22.66 -16.42 10.41
C LEU A 496 -24.13 -16.56 10.01
N ARG A 497 -24.55 -15.79 8.99
CA ARG A 497 -25.92 -15.80 8.48
C ARG A 497 -25.94 -15.46 6.99
N CYS A 498 -26.84 -16.07 6.23
CA CYS A 498 -27.15 -15.67 4.87
C CYS A 498 -28.66 -15.83 4.62
N SER A 499 -29.31 -14.81 4.08
CA SER A 499 -30.57 -14.96 3.35
C SER A 499 -30.34 -14.77 1.85
N GLY A 500 -31.13 -15.44 1.02
CA GLY A 500 -30.89 -15.50 -0.42
C GLY A 500 -29.83 -16.52 -0.83
N GLN A 501 -29.19 -16.30 -1.98
CA GLN A 501 -28.19 -17.23 -2.53
C GLN A 501 -26.79 -16.61 -2.46
N TRP A 502 -25.89 -17.29 -1.75
CA TRP A 502 -24.47 -16.95 -1.72
C TRP A 502 -23.63 -18.22 -1.96
N ALA A 503 -22.70 -18.15 -2.91
CA ALA A 503 -21.96 -19.29 -3.45
C ALA A 503 -20.60 -18.85 -3.97
N ARG A 504 -19.53 -19.18 -3.24
CA ARG A 504 -18.14 -18.89 -3.61
C ARG A 504 -17.26 -20.15 -3.63
N PRO A 505 -16.22 -20.20 -4.48
CA PRO A 505 -15.81 -19.17 -5.46
C PRO A 505 -16.72 -19.11 -6.70
N LEU A 506 -16.78 -17.95 -7.36
CA LEU A 506 -17.47 -17.84 -8.66
C LEU A 506 -16.75 -18.70 -9.70
N ALA A 507 -17.49 -19.40 -10.56
CA ALA A 507 -16.90 -20.14 -11.66
C ALA A 507 -16.01 -19.20 -12.51
N PRO A 508 -14.71 -19.52 -12.67
CA PRO A 508 -13.75 -18.64 -13.32
C PRO A 508 -14.14 -18.43 -14.78
N LEU A 509 -13.98 -17.20 -15.27
CA LEU A 509 -14.09 -16.89 -16.69
C LEU A 509 -12.71 -16.97 -17.36
N ALA A 510 -12.70 -17.41 -18.62
CA ALA A 510 -11.50 -17.42 -19.44
C ALA A 510 -10.75 -16.07 -19.40
N THR A 511 -9.46 -16.13 -19.13
CA THR A 511 -8.53 -14.99 -19.18
C THR A 511 -7.76 -15.02 -20.50
N PHE A 512 -7.65 -13.86 -21.14
CA PHE A 512 -6.98 -13.68 -22.43
C PHE A 512 -5.70 -12.82 -22.29
N GLU A 513 -5.19 -12.69 -21.06
CA GLU A 513 -3.95 -11.95 -20.75
C GLU A 513 -2.73 -12.64 -21.37
N GLN A 514 -1.78 -11.82 -21.83
CA GLN A 514 -0.45 -12.32 -22.20
C GLN A 514 0.22 -12.82 -20.92
N ARG A 515 0.45 -14.14 -20.82
CA ARG A 515 1.40 -14.66 -19.84
C ARG A 515 2.76 -14.06 -20.18
N SER A 516 3.29 -13.24 -19.28
CA SER A 516 4.69 -12.83 -19.32
C SER A 516 5.54 -14.10 -19.37
N ALA A 517 6.40 -14.22 -20.38
CA ALA A 517 7.35 -15.32 -20.41
C ALA A 517 8.21 -15.25 -19.14
N ALA A 518 8.11 -16.29 -18.31
CA ALA A 518 8.95 -16.47 -17.14
C ALA A 518 10.36 -16.90 -17.56
#